data_AF-A0A5E4N0M0-F1
#
_entry.id   AF-A0A5E4N0M0-F1
#
_cell.length_a   1.000
_cell.length_b   1.000
_cell.length_c   1.000
_cell.angle_alpha   90.00
_cell.angle_beta   90.00
_cell.angle_gamma   90.00
#
_symmetry.space_group_name_H-M   'P 1'
#
loop_
_entity.id
_entity.type
_entity.pdbx_description
1 polymer ?
#
loop_
_entity_poly.entity_id
_entity_poly.type
_entity_poly.pdbx_seq_one_letter_code
_entity_poly.pdbx_strand_id
1 'polypeptide(L)'
;MELFRNKTILACVDDIMVIGCSREEIITETAKLIMAAKLMGFKINQIKTKYMVIDRRAGIVQDLKIGNYNFQHVTDFKYLGTNLKNANNMHNEIKLRISAANKAQYQVIYERQTFEIDENAWKSTGIIKNIMTSTNNGKRPRGRSREMDRHSQIRPQKFAPESKLEKCR
;
A
#
# COMPACT_ATOMS: atom_id res chain seq x y z
N MET A 1 -2.68 -15.10 -24.84
CA MET A 1 -3.20 -13.74 -25.03
C MET A 1 -2.37 -13.08 -26.11
N GLU A 2 -2.76 -13.29 -27.36
CA GLU A 2 -2.13 -12.59 -28.49
C GLU A 2 -2.72 -11.18 -28.57
N LEU A 3 -1.93 -10.19 -28.15
CA LEU A 3 -2.28 -8.78 -28.15
C LEU A 3 -2.07 -8.18 -29.54
N PHE A 4 -2.87 -8.60 -30.53
CA PHE A 4 -2.92 -7.96 -31.85
C PHE A 4 -4.03 -6.92 -31.92
N ARG A 5 -3.87 -5.85 -31.14
CA ARG A 5 -4.40 -4.52 -31.45
C ARG A 5 -3.33 -3.53 -31.02
N ASN A 6 -2.90 -2.66 -31.94
CA ASN A 6 -1.77 -1.73 -31.77
C ASN A 6 -1.93 -0.77 -30.56
N LYS A 7 -3.12 -0.71 -29.97
CA LYS A 7 -3.52 0.17 -28.87
C LYS A 7 -4.32 -0.62 -27.85
N THR A 8 -3.96 -0.52 -26.57
CA THR A 8 -4.70 -1.13 -25.46
C THR A 8 -5.07 -0.05 -24.45
N ILE A 9 -6.34 -0.01 -24.04
CA ILE A 9 -6.81 0.84 -22.95
C ILE A 9 -7.25 -0.06 -21.81
N LEU A 10 -6.70 0.17 -20.62
CA LEU A 10 -7.17 -0.44 -19.38
C LEU A 10 -7.82 0.64 -18.52
N ALA A 11 -8.96 0.35 -17.91
CA ALA A 11 -9.64 1.29 -17.03
C ALA A 11 -10.05 0.58 -15.74
N CYS A 12 -9.85 1.25 -14.61
CA CYS A 12 -10.28 0.80 -13.30
C CYS A 12 -10.83 2.01 -12.53
N VAL A 13 -12.16 2.05 -12.34
CA VAL A 13 -12.86 3.17 -11.70
C VAL A 13 -12.52 4.50 -12.38
N ASP A 14 -11.72 5.35 -11.73
CA ASP A 14 -11.28 6.67 -12.18
C ASP A 14 -9.89 6.66 -12.84
N ASP A 15 -9.16 5.56 -12.78
CA ASP A 15 -7.84 5.40 -13.39
C ASP A 15 -7.94 4.76 -14.79
N ILE A 16 -7.34 5.43 -15.78
CA ILE A 16 -7.24 4.93 -17.17
C ILE A 16 -5.77 4.87 -17.59
N MET A 17 -5.37 3.74 -18.15
CA MET A 17 -4.06 3.52 -18.75
C MET A 17 -4.20 3.33 -20.27
N VAL A 18 -3.43 4.09 -21.03
CA VAL A 18 -3.34 3.99 -22.49
C VAL A 18 -1.97 3.45 -22.87
N ILE A 19 -1.95 2.34 -23.60
CA ILE A 19 -0.75 1.66 -24.09
C ILE A 19 -0.75 1.70 -25.61
N GLY A 20 0.41 2.01 -26.18
CA GLY A 20 0.65 2.10 -27.63
C GLY A 20 2.12 1.87 -27.93
N CYS A 21 2.42 1.66 -29.21
CA CYS A 21 3.76 1.31 -29.68
C CYS A 21 4.60 2.53 -30.05
N SER A 22 3.97 3.69 -30.33
CA SER A 22 4.68 4.94 -30.61
C SER A 22 4.19 6.12 -29.77
N ARG A 23 5.04 7.15 -29.66
CA ARG A 23 4.72 8.37 -28.92
C ARG A 23 3.60 9.14 -29.60
N GLU A 24 3.63 9.24 -30.92
CA GLU A 24 2.62 9.94 -31.73
C GLU A 24 1.25 9.27 -31.59
N GLU A 25 1.24 7.95 -31.53
CA GLU A 25 0.05 7.14 -31.32
C GLU A 25 -0.56 7.42 -29.94
N ILE A 26 0.25 7.38 -28.88
CA ILE A 26 -0.18 7.73 -27.53
C ILE A 26 -0.74 9.16 -27.51
N ILE A 27 -0.06 10.14 -28.09
CA ILE A 27 -0.51 11.54 -28.13
C ILE A 27 -1.87 11.66 -28.80
N THR A 28 -2.05 11.01 -29.94
CA THR A 28 -3.27 11.09 -30.73
C THR A 28 -4.46 10.45 -29.99
N GLU A 29 -4.26 9.27 -29.41
CA GLU A 29 -5.34 8.55 -28.72
C GLU A 29 -5.69 9.17 -27.37
N THR A 30 -4.68 9.58 -26.60
CA THR A 30 -4.93 10.32 -25.37
C THR A 30 -5.63 11.64 -25.67
N ALA A 31 -5.23 12.42 -26.69
CA ALA A 31 -5.93 13.66 -27.04
C ALA A 31 -7.42 13.44 -27.32
N LYS A 32 -7.80 12.37 -28.04
CA LYS A 32 -9.20 11.98 -28.24
C LYS A 32 -9.90 11.66 -26.92
N LEU A 33 -9.23 10.89 -26.05
CA LEU A 33 -9.75 10.56 -24.72
C LEU A 33 -9.95 11.81 -23.86
N ILE A 34 -9.02 12.78 -23.89
CA ILE A 34 -9.14 14.06 -23.18
C ILE A 34 -10.35 14.84 -23.69
N MET A 35 -10.56 14.90 -25.00
CA MET A 35 -11.72 15.59 -25.58
C MET A 35 -13.03 14.93 -25.15
N ALA A 36 -13.13 13.61 -25.27
CA ALA A 36 -14.32 12.86 -24.86
C ALA A 36 -14.60 13.00 -23.35
N ALA A 37 -13.56 12.92 -22.52
CA ALA A 37 -13.68 13.10 -21.08
C ALA A 37 -14.19 14.50 -20.70
N LYS A 38 -13.69 15.55 -21.36
CA LYS A 38 -14.15 16.92 -21.15
C LYS A 38 -15.62 17.11 -21.50
N LEU A 39 -16.09 16.50 -22.60
CA LEU A 39 -17.51 16.55 -22.99
C LEU A 39 -18.42 15.91 -21.93
N MET A 40 -17.92 14.90 -21.21
CA MET A 40 -18.62 14.23 -20.12
C MET A 40 -18.44 14.93 -18.75
N GLY A 41 -17.74 16.06 -18.69
CA GLY A 41 -17.48 16.80 -17.46
C GLY A 41 -16.33 16.26 -16.59
N PHE A 42 -15.54 15.30 -17.09
CA PHE A 42 -14.36 14.81 -16.37
C PHE A 42 -13.17 15.78 -16.50
N LYS A 43 -12.41 15.91 -15.41
CA LYS A 43 -11.19 16.70 -15.35
C LYS A 43 -10.00 15.80 -15.07
N ILE A 44 -8.98 15.88 -15.93
CA ILE A 44 -7.75 15.13 -15.78
C ILE A 44 -6.86 15.77 -14.72
N ASN A 45 -6.29 14.95 -13.84
CA ASN A 45 -5.32 15.37 -12.85
C ASN A 45 -3.89 15.20 -13.39
N GLN A 46 -3.36 16.28 -13.99
CA GLN A 46 -2.02 16.29 -14.58
C GLN A 46 -0.90 15.89 -13.62
N ILE A 47 -1.03 16.19 -12.32
CA ILE A 47 -0.01 15.86 -11.32
C ILE A 47 0.03 14.35 -11.09
N LYS A 48 -1.14 13.68 -11.07
CA LYS A 48 -1.25 12.23 -10.86
C LYS A 48 -1.01 11.42 -12.12
N THR A 49 -1.37 11.92 -13.30
CA THR A 49 -1.15 11.23 -14.58
C THR A 49 0.34 11.24 -14.94
N LYS A 50 0.91 10.06 -15.17
CA LYS A 50 2.33 9.89 -15.51
C LYS A 50 2.49 9.23 -16.88
N TYR A 51 3.62 9.49 -17.52
CA TYR A 51 4.04 8.89 -18.77
C TYR A 51 5.27 8.02 -18.54
N MET A 52 5.29 6.82 -19.11
CA MET A 52 6.43 5.90 -19.00
C MET A 52 6.68 5.27 -20.35
N VAL A 53 7.95 5.23 -20.75
CA VAL A 53 8.41 4.51 -21.95
C VAL A 53 9.07 3.22 -21.50
N ILE A 54 8.57 2.09 -21.98
CA ILE A 54 9.17 0.78 -21.75
C ILE A 54 10.00 0.47 -22.99
N ASP A 55 11.33 0.62 -22.89
CA ASP A 55 12.28 0.29 -23.95
C ASP A 55 13.49 -0.44 -23.34
N ARG A 56 14.06 -1.38 -24.08
CA ARG A 56 15.31 -2.06 -23.71
C ARG A 56 16.52 -1.17 -23.96
N ARG A 57 16.41 -0.22 -24.90
CA ARG A 57 17.45 0.77 -25.19
C ARG A 57 17.23 2.01 -24.34
N ALA A 58 18.29 2.80 -24.13
CA ALA A 58 18.17 4.10 -23.49
C ALA A 58 17.31 5.02 -24.39
N GLY A 59 16.01 5.03 -24.13
CA GLY A 59 15.03 5.85 -24.84
C GLY A 59 15.13 7.32 -24.45
N ILE A 60 14.41 8.14 -25.21
CA ILE A 60 14.32 9.58 -24.97
C ILE A 60 13.61 9.84 -23.64
N VAL A 61 14.31 10.46 -22.69
CA VAL A 61 13.77 10.90 -21.39
C VAL A 61 13.13 12.28 -21.56
N GLN A 62 11.91 12.32 -22.07
CA GLN A 62 11.16 13.58 -22.24
C GLN A 62 9.72 13.43 -21.77
N ASP A 63 9.25 14.44 -21.04
CA ASP A 63 7.85 14.60 -20.64
C ASP A 63 6.94 14.58 -21.87
N LEU A 64 5.71 14.11 -21.67
CA LEU A 64 4.72 13.97 -22.73
C LEU A 64 3.79 15.18 -22.76
N LYS A 65 3.93 16.01 -23.80
CA LYS A 65 3.06 17.17 -24.03
C LYS A 65 1.89 16.79 -24.93
N ILE A 66 0.66 16.99 -24.45
CA ILE A 66 -0.59 16.75 -25.19
C ILE A 66 -1.51 17.95 -25.00
N GLY A 67 -1.65 18.75 -26.05
CA GLY A 67 -2.37 20.03 -25.98
C GLY A 67 -1.78 20.92 -24.90
N ASN A 68 -2.61 21.25 -23.89
CA ASN A 68 -2.23 22.11 -22.76
C ASN A 68 -1.68 21.33 -21.56
N TYR A 69 -1.69 19.99 -21.61
CA TYR A 69 -1.17 19.15 -20.53
C TYR A 69 0.28 18.77 -20.80
N ASN A 70 1.08 18.77 -19.73
CA ASN A 70 2.43 18.21 -19.73
C ASN A 70 2.52 17.09 -18.68
N PHE A 71 2.61 15.85 -19.12
CA PHE A 71 2.68 14.69 -18.25
C PHE A 71 4.13 14.31 -17.98
N GLN A 72 4.45 14.18 -16.70
CA GLN A 72 5.80 13.85 -16.26
C GLN A 72 6.22 12.47 -16.75
N HIS A 73 7.41 12.37 -17.34
CA HIS A 73 8.07 11.12 -17.63
C HIS A 73 8.62 10.49 -16.33
N VAL A 74 8.33 9.21 -16.12
CA VAL A 74 8.78 8.44 -14.94
C VAL A 74 9.40 7.11 -15.36
N THR A 75 10.36 6.64 -14.57
CA THR A 75 11.01 5.33 -14.77
C THR A 75 10.38 4.21 -13.94
N ASP A 76 9.80 4.58 -12.79
CA ASP A 76 9.11 3.69 -11.86
C ASP A 76 7.75 4.31 -11.50
N PHE A 77 6.69 3.51 -11.56
CA PHE A 77 5.32 3.96 -11.26
C PHE A 77 4.50 2.86 -10.61
N LYS A 78 3.71 3.21 -9.58
CA LYS A 78 2.82 2.25 -8.91
C LYS A 78 1.42 2.30 -9.52
N TYR A 79 0.94 1.19 -10.04
CA TYR A 79 -0.41 1.05 -10.59
C TYR A 79 -1.13 -0.13 -9.92
N LEU A 80 -2.32 0.10 -9.35
CA LEU A 80 -3.13 -0.94 -8.68
C LEU A 80 -2.37 -1.83 -7.68
N GLY A 81 -1.38 -1.27 -6.98
CA GLY A 81 -0.58 -2.00 -5.99
C GLY A 81 0.71 -2.62 -6.53
N THR A 82 0.87 -2.75 -7.85
CA THR A 82 2.09 -3.28 -8.47
C THR A 82 3.04 -2.15 -8.88
N ASN A 83 4.35 -2.42 -8.81
CA ASN A 83 5.36 -1.45 -9.21
C ASN A 83 5.81 -1.76 -10.64
N LEU A 84 5.54 -0.83 -11.54
CA LEU A 84 5.91 -0.90 -12.95
C LEU A 84 7.24 -0.19 -13.13
N LYS A 85 8.16 -0.84 -13.84
CA LYS A 85 9.48 -0.31 -14.20
C LYS A 85 9.62 -0.23 -15.70
N ASN A 86 10.25 0.83 -16.19
CA ASN A 86 10.56 1.00 -17.61
C ASN A 86 11.47 -0.12 -18.16
N ALA A 87 12.45 -0.58 -17.36
CA ALA A 87 13.39 -1.63 -17.74
C ALA A 87 12.81 -3.05 -17.56
N ASN A 88 11.53 -3.17 -17.20
CA ASN A 88 10.85 -4.44 -16.90
C ASN A 88 11.61 -5.31 -15.87
N ASN A 89 12.33 -4.68 -14.93
CA ASN A 89 13.07 -5.40 -13.89
C ASN A 89 12.18 -5.63 -12.66
N MET A 90 11.76 -6.88 -12.48
CA MET A 90 10.89 -7.28 -11.36
C MET A 90 11.61 -7.46 -10.02
N HIS A 91 12.95 -7.43 -9.97
CA HIS A 91 13.69 -7.70 -8.72
C HIS A 91 13.28 -6.77 -7.58
N ASN A 92 13.06 -5.48 -7.86
CA ASN A 92 12.64 -4.53 -6.84
C ASN A 92 11.22 -4.82 -6.35
N GLU A 93 10.33 -5.22 -7.25
CA GLU A 93 8.96 -5.55 -6.93
C GLU A 93 8.91 -6.79 -6.02
N ILE A 94 9.70 -7.82 -6.36
CA ILE A 94 9.88 -9.02 -5.54
C ILE A 94 10.44 -8.67 -4.16
N LYS A 95 11.50 -7.85 -4.10
CA LYS A 95 12.09 -7.39 -2.83
C LYS A 95 11.07 -6.64 -1.97
N LEU A 96 10.25 -5.79 -2.58
CA LEU A 96 9.19 -5.05 -1.89
C LEU A 96 8.13 -6.00 -1.33
N ARG A 97 7.73 -7.04 -2.08
CA ARG A 97 6.78 -8.06 -1.59
C ARG A 97 7.35 -8.88 -0.44
N ILE A 98 8.60 -9.32 -0.53
CA ILE A 98 9.28 -10.05 0.56
C ILE A 98 9.36 -9.16 1.81
N SER A 99 9.72 -7.89 1.66
CA SER A 99 9.78 -6.94 2.77
C SER A 99 8.41 -6.74 3.43
N ALA A 100 7.34 -6.60 2.63
CA ALA A 100 5.98 -6.49 3.14
C ALA A 100 5.53 -7.75 3.89
N ALA A 101 5.83 -8.94 3.34
CA ALA A 101 5.54 -10.23 3.98
C ALA A 101 6.28 -10.37 5.32
N ASN A 102 7.58 -10.05 5.36
CA ASN A 102 8.36 -10.06 6.59
C ASN A 102 7.78 -9.11 7.64
N LYS A 103 7.40 -7.89 7.24
CA LYS A 103 6.77 -6.92 8.14
C LYS A 103 5.45 -7.45 8.71
N ALA A 104 4.60 -8.04 7.88
CA ALA A 104 3.35 -8.64 8.32
C ALA A 104 3.60 -9.82 9.29
N GLN A 105 4.58 -10.66 9.00
CA GLN A 105 4.96 -11.77 9.87
C GLN A 105 5.42 -11.27 11.25
N TYR A 106 6.29 -10.27 11.30
CA TYR A 106 6.71 -9.68 12.57
C TYR A 106 5.51 -9.14 13.35
N GLN A 107 4.61 -8.42 12.67
CA GLN A 107 3.41 -7.88 13.33
C GLN A 107 2.53 -8.98 13.95
N VAL A 108 2.30 -10.09 13.23
CA VAL A 108 1.53 -11.23 13.75
C VAL A 108 2.21 -11.87 14.96
N ILE A 109 3.55 -11.99 14.96
CA ILE A 109 4.30 -12.56 16.09
C ILE A 109 4.18 -11.65 17.32
N TYR A 110 4.33 -10.34 17.15
CA TYR A 110 4.17 -9.38 18.25
C TYR A 110 2.75 -9.42 18.81
N GLU A 111 1.73 -9.42 17.95
CA GLU A 111 0.33 -9.53 18.39
C GLU A 111 0.10 -10.82 19.19
N ARG A 112 0.60 -11.97 18.70
CA ARG A 112 0.53 -13.24 19.45
C ARG A 112 1.19 -13.18 20.83
N GLN A 113 2.39 -12.62 20.92
CA GLN A 113 3.08 -12.46 22.21
C GLN A 113 2.27 -11.57 23.17
N THR A 114 1.67 -10.49 22.66
CA THR A 114 0.82 -9.63 23.51
C THR A 114 -0.40 -10.38 24.03
N PHE A 115 -1.07 -11.19 23.19
CA PHE A 115 -2.18 -12.03 23.63
C PHE A 115 -1.76 -13.08 24.67
N GLU A 116 -0.60 -13.73 24.50
CA GLU A 116 -0.08 -14.69 25.48
C GLU A 116 0.29 -14.02 26.82
N ILE A 117 0.89 -12.83 26.79
CA ILE A 117 1.21 -12.06 28.00
C ILE A 117 -0.08 -11.64 28.72
N ASP A 118 -1.08 -11.15 27.98
CA ASP A 118 -2.38 -10.75 28.54
C ASP A 118 -3.11 -11.95 29.15
N GLU A 119 -3.06 -13.12 28.51
CA GLU A 119 -3.64 -14.35 29.04
C GLU A 119 -2.92 -14.83 30.32
N ASN A 120 -1.58 -14.78 30.33
CA ASN A 120 -0.79 -15.15 31.48
C ASN A 120 -0.97 -14.17 32.65
N ALA A 121 -1.09 -12.86 32.37
CA ALA A 121 -1.45 -11.84 33.34
C ALA A 121 -2.87 -12.07 33.90
N TRP A 122 -3.82 -12.45 33.05
CA TRP A 122 -5.18 -12.79 33.47
C TRP A 122 -5.23 -14.04 34.36
N LYS A 123 -4.40 -15.04 34.07
CA LYS A 123 -4.25 -16.26 34.89
C LYS A 123 -3.52 -15.97 36.22
N SER A 124 -2.51 -15.11 36.23
CA SER A 124 -1.67 -14.83 37.40
C SER A 124 -2.31 -13.86 38.40
N THR A 125 -3.16 -12.93 37.94
CA THR A 125 -3.93 -12.00 38.79
C THR A 125 -5.00 -12.68 39.67
N GLY A 126 -5.14 -14.00 39.57
CA GLY A 126 -6.07 -14.77 40.42
C GLY A 126 -7.55 -14.54 40.09
N ILE A 127 -7.86 -13.79 39.02
CA ILE A 127 -9.24 -13.51 38.59
C ILE A 127 -9.97 -14.81 38.26
N ILE A 128 -9.32 -15.74 37.55
CA ILE A 128 -9.89 -17.07 37.28
C ILE A 128 -10.12 -17.86 38.57
N LYS A 129 -9.17 -17.78 39.53
CA LYS A 129 -9.30 -18.46 40.82
C LYS A 129 -10.49 -17.91 41.59
N ASN A 130 -10.64 -16.58 41.69
CA ASN A 130 -11.76 -15.93 42.38
C ASN A 130 -13.12 -16.16 41.70
N ILE A 131 -13.18 -16.27 40.36
CA ILE A 131 -14.41 -16.62 39.64
C ILE A 131 -14.77 -18.09 39.87
N MET A 132 -13.80 -19.00 39.83
CA MET A 132 -14.02 -20.44 40.02
C MET A 132 -14.25 -20.85 41.49
N THR A 133 -13.65 -20.13 42.45
CA THR A 133 -13.85 -20.36 43.89
C THR A 133 -15.00 -19.55 44.48
N SER A 134 -15.58 -18.60 43.72
CA SER A 134 -16.85 -17.97 44.09
C SER A 134 -17.97 -18.99 43.98
N THR A 135 -18.17 -19.70 45.08
CA THR A 135 -19.32 -20.57 45.30
C THR A 135 -20.61 -19.77 45.10
N ASN A 136 -21.45 -20.33 44.23
CA ASN A 136 -22.84 -20.04 43.92
C ASN A 136 -23.64 -19.29 45.00
N ASN A 137 -23.57 -17.95 45.00
CA ASN A 137 -24.63 -17.11 45.56
C ASN A 137 -25.28 -16.30 44.43
N GLY A 138 -25.88 -17.02 43.47
CA GLY A 138 -27.11 -16.69 42.73
C GLY A 138 -27.33 -15.29 42.15
N LYS A 139 -26.33 -14.41 42.04
CA LYS A 139 -26.50 -13.07 41.48
C LYS A 139 -25.64 -12.91 40.23
N ARG A 140 -26.31 -12.82 39.08
CA ARG A 140 -25.67 -12.49 37.78
C ARG A 140 -24.86 -11.20 37.93
N PRO A 141 -23.60 -11.16 37.48
CA PRO A 141 -22.81 -9.94 37.52
C PRO A 141 -23.49 -8.89 36.64
N ARG A 142 -23.87 -7.75 37.24
CA ARG A 142 -24.35 -6.58 36.51
C ARG A 142 -23.15 -5.98 35.78
N GLY A 143 -23.39 -5.53 34.54
CA GLY A 143 -22.37 -5.14 33.59
C GLY A 143 -21.27 -4.22 34.13
N ARG A 144 -20.12 -4.31 33.47
CA ARG A 144 -18.86 -3.60 33.77
C ARG A 144 -19.10 -2.10 34.01
N SER A 145 -18.71 -1.59 35.18
CA SER A 145 -18.69 -0.14 35.44
C SER A 145 -17.60 0.52 34.59
N ARG A 146 -17.91 1.68 33.99
CA ARG A 146 -17.00 2.47 33.14
C ARG A 146 -16.04 3.31 33.98
N GLU A 147 -15.30 2.68 34.88
CA GLU A 147 -14.30 3.39 35.67
C GLU A 147 -12.92 2.77 35.51
N MET A 148 -11.99 3.64 35.07
CA MET A 148 -10.55 3.46 34.89
C MET A 148 -10.02 3.03 33.51
N ASP A 149 -10.34 3.79 32.47
CA ASP A 149 -9.41 4.08 31.36
C ASP A 149 -8.37 5.14 31.78
N ARG A 150 -7.61 4.87 32.85
CA ARG A 150 -6.47 5.73 33.26
C ARG A 150 -5.10 5.06 33.16
N HIS A 151 -5.03 3.78 32.82
CA HIS A 151 -3.76 3.05 32.69
C HIS A 151 -3.40 2.58 31.27
N SER A 152 -4.14 2.99 30.24
CA SER A 152 -3.83 2.68 28.83
C SER A 152 -2.96 3.75 28.14
N GLN A 153 -2.22 4.57 28.89
CA GLN A 153 -1.21 5.49 28.33
C GLN A 153 0.23 4.97 28.44
N ILE A 154 0.44 3.66 28.54
CA ILE A 154 1.74 3.11 28.12
C ILE A 154 1.71 3.04 26.60
N ARG A 155 2.05 4.17 25.95
CA ARG A 155 2.51 4.15 24.56
C ARG A 155 3.62 3.10 24.50
N PRO A 156 3.60 2.11 23.59
CA PRO A 156 4.78 1.32 23.34
C PRO A 156 5.88 2.31 22.96
N GLN A 157 6.91 2.42 23.80
CA GLN A 157 8.13 3.11 23.41
C GLN A 157 8.55 2.45 22.11
N LYS A 158 8.67 3.25 21.05
CA LYS A 158 9.28 2.81 19.81
C LYS A 158 10.72 2.41 20.14
N PHE A 159 10.93 1.13 20.42
CA PHE A 159 12.25 0.55 20.26
C PHE A 159 12.49 0.49 18.75
N ALA A 160 13.03 1.58 18.22
CA ALA A 160 13.75 1.51 16.97
C ALA A 160 14.88 0.49 17.15
N PRO A 161 15.12 -0.43 16.21
CA PRO A 161 16.33 -1.21 16.27
C PRO A 161 17.49 -0.23 16.14
N GLU A 162 18.35 -0.18 17.17
CA GLU A 162 19.64 0.48 17.08
C GLU A 162 20.36 -0.10 15.87
N SER A 163 20.46 0.70 14.81
CA SER A 163 21.43 0.46 13.77
C SER A 163 22.80 0.55 14.43
N LYS A 164 23.41 -0.60 14.73
CA LYS A 164 24.86 -0.70 14.88
C LYS A 164 25.46 -0.29 13.53
N LEU A 165 25.68 1.01 13.38
CA LEU A 165 26.68 1.59 12.50
C LEU A 165 28.03 1.17 13.07
N GLU A 166 28.41 -0.06 12.81
CA GLU A 166 29.78 -0.49 12.96
C GLU A 166 30.55 0.10 11.79
N LYS A 167 31.25 1.20 12.09
CA LYS A 167 32.31 1.76 11.27
C LYS A 167 33.35 0.68 11.01
N CYS A 168 33.28 0.04 9.86
CA CYS A 168 34.47 -0.53 9.24
C CYS A 168 35.06 0.53 8.30
N ARG A 169 36.31 0.87 8.60
CA ARG A 169 37.21 1.74 7.83
C ARG A 169 37.39 1.25 6.41
#